data_AF-A0A918BLC6-F1
#
_entry.id   AF-A0A918BLC6-F1
#
_cell.length_a   1.000
_cell.length_b   1.000
_cell.length_c   1.000
_cell.angle_alpha   90.00
_cell.angle_beta   90.00
_cell.angle_gamma   90.00
#
_symmetry.space_group_name_H-M   'P 1'
#
loop_
_entity.id
_entity.type
_entity.pdbx_description
1 polymer ?
#
loop_
_entity_poly.entity_id
_entity_poly.type
_entity_poly.pdbx_seq_one_letter_code
_entity_poly.pdbx_strand_id
1 'polypeptide(L)'
;MDTGRRGNVPSGPGRAAKRSTDEVEDLRALIGRIGRPVHLVGMSYGATVALRAAAAGLPLRSLVLWKPPLYAAGQELAPVLTGFGELTARGDRRRDDRLLAEKMARVPAALLDLMDAGEPAGSEPDDAPGWCRALASMVADTADMERWCHAHDIARPAWGSTVASRSRVSGIGCQCRLSAAAVWGR
;
A
#
# COMPACT_ATOMS: atom_id res chain seq x y z
N MET A 1 20.60 -1.72 -11.25
CA MET A 1 19.76 -2.94 -11.37
C MET A 1 18.37 -2.45 -11.70
N ASP A 2 17.84 -2.84 -12.85
CA ASP A 2 16.44 -2.60 -13.14
C ASP A 2 15.61 -3.64 -12.37
N THR A 3 14.62 -3.20 -11.59
CA THR A 3 13.89 -4.07 -10.66
C THR A 3 12.40 -3.87 -10.81
N GLY A 4 11.70 -4.92 -11.25
CA GLY A 4 10.25 -4.97 -11.29
C GLY A 4 9.70 -5.71 -10.08
N ARG A 5 8.45 -5.45 -9.71
CA ARG A 5 7.75 -6.35 -8.79
C ARG A 5 7.44 -7.67 -9.50
N ARG A 6 7.32 -8.77 -8.78
CA ARG A 6 6.90 -10.05 -9.35
C ARG A 6 5.65 -9.91 -10.22
N GLY A 7 5.71 -10.46 -11.42
CA GLY A 7 4.65 -10.34 -12.42
C GLY A 7 4.66 -9.03 -13.21
N ASN A 8 5.53 -8.07 -12.87
CA ASN A 8 5.71 -6.84 -13.61
C ASN A 8 7.09 -6.84 -14.29
N VAL A 9 7.20 -6.14 -15.41
CA VAL A 9 8.48 -5.88 -16.07
C VAL A 9 9.40 -5.11 -15.11
N PRO A 10 10.71 -5.41 -15.06
CA PRO A 10 11.46 -6.47 -15.76
C PRO A 10 11.46 -7.87 -15.12
N SER A 11 10.80 -8.11 -13.99
CA SER A 11 10.96 -9.33 -13.16
C SER A 11 10.27 -10.60 -13.70
N GLY A 12 9.67 -10.55 -14.89
CA GLY A 12 9.04 -11.69 -15.57
C GLY A 12 7.67 -12.10 -14.97
N PRO A 13 6.98 -13.07 -15.61
CA PRO A 13 5.66 -13.51 -15.17
C PRO A 13 5.72 -14.19 -13.80
N GLY A 14 4.77 -13.84 -12.92
CA GLY A 14 4.58 -14.51 -11.63
C GLY A 14 4.05 -15.93 -11.82
N ARG A 15 4.45 -16.87 -10.96
CA ARG A 15 4.14 -18.31 -11.08
C ARG A 15 2.82 -18.73 -10.42
N ALA A 16 2.25 -17.87 -9.57
CA ALA A 16 1.03 -18.12 -8.80
C ALA A 16 0.27 -16.80 -8.58
N ALA A 17 -0.97 -16.89 -8.06
CA ALA A 17 -1.72 -15.72 -7.62
C ALA A 17 -0.90 -14.91 -6.62
N LYS A 18 -0.63 -13.66 -6.97
CA LYS A 18 0.27 -12.77 -6.24
C LYS A 18 -0.22 -12.55 -4.80
N ARG A 19 0.58 -12.89 -3.79
CA ARG A 19 0.29 -12.54 -2.39
C ARG A 19 1.25 -11.48 -1.87
N SER A 20 0.77 -10.64 -0.95
CA SER A 20 1.58 -9.60 -0.32
C SER A 20 2.75 -10.19 0.48
N THR A 21 2.62 -11.43 0.97
CA THR A 21 3.71 -12.20 1.59
C THR A 21 4.84 -12.53 0.62
N ASP A 22 4.52 -12.90 -0.63
CA ASP A 22 5.54 -13.25 -1.63
C ASP A 22 6.41 -12.04 -1.96
N GLU A 23 5.81 -10.85 -1.96
CA GLU A 23 6.54 -9.61 -2.22
C GLU A 23 7.38 -9.15 -1.04
N VAL A 24 7.00 -9.52 0.19
CA VAL A 24 7.87 -9.36 1.36
C VAL A 24 9.10 -10.26 1.22
N GLU A 25 8.96 -11.49 0.72
CA GLU A 25 10.10 -12.36 0.42
C GLU A 25 11.00 -11.77 -0.68
N ASP A 26 10.40 -11.20 -1.74
CA ASP A 26 11.14 -10.52 -2.81
C ASP A 26 11.95 -9.33 -2.25
N LEU A 27 11.35 -8.54 -1.35
CA LEU A 27 12.05 -7.45 -0.65
C LEU A 27 13.16 -7.99 0.26
N ARG A 28 12.94 -9.09 1.00
CA ARG A 28 13.96 -9.71 1.84
C ARG A 28 15.16 -10.14 1.01
N ALA A 29 14.92 -10.79 -0.13
CA ALA A 29 15.98 -11.21 -1.05
C ALA A 29 16.74 -10.00 -1.62
N LEU A 30 16.04 -8.93 -2.01
CA LEU A 30 16.67 -7.71 -2.51
C LEU A 30 17.54 -7.03 -1.44
N ILE A 31 17.03 -6.89 -0.21
CA ILE A 31 17.78 -6.31 0.89
C ILE A 31 18.98 -7.19 1.28
N GLY A 32 18.82 -8.52 1.26
CA GLY A 32 19.91 -9.47 1.45
C GLY A 32 21.03 -9.28 0.44
N ARG A 33 20.70 -9.05 -0.84
CA ARG A 33 21.69 -8.72 -1.89
C ARG A 33 22.39 -7.39 -1.67
N ILE A 34 21.70 -6.41 -1.07
CA ILE A 34 22.31 -5.12 -0.69
C ILE A 34 23.27 -5.29 0.50
N GLY A 35 23.06 -6.29 1.36
CA GLY A 35 23.96 -6.67 2.44
C GLY A 35 23.99 -5.68 3.62
N ARG A 36 23.08 -4.71 3.66
CA ARG A 36 22.94 -3.73 4.74
C ARG A 36 21.48 -3.31 4.88
N PRO A 37 21.08 -2.75 6.04
CA PRO A 37 19.75 -2.17 6.20
C PRO A 37 19.45 -1.12 5.11
N VAL A 38 18.18 -0.86 4.78
CA VAL A 38 17.80 0.07 3.70
C VAL A 38 16.75 1.10 4.11
N HIS A 39 16.70 2.24 3.43
CA HIS A 39 15.53 3.13 3.50
C HIS A 39 14.49 2.60 2.52
N LEU A 40 13.27 2.33 2.99
CA LEU A 40 12.21 1.78 2.16
C LEU A 40 11.10 2.82 1.98
N VAL A 41 10.79 3.14 0.73
CA VAL A 41 9.68 4.03 0.36
C VAL A 41 8.64 3.17 -0.37
N GLY A 42 7.43 3.14 0.16
CA GLY A 42 6.30 2.44 -0.47
C GLY A 42 5.21 3.41 -0.88
N MET A 43 4.64 3.20 -2.06
CA MET A 43 3.53 3.98 -2.60
C MET A 43 2.33 3.08 -2.88
N SER A 44 1.12 3.55 -2.51
CA SER A 44 -0.14 2.82 -2.76
C SER A 44 -0.08 1.38 -2.24
N TYR A 45 -0.44 0.37 -3.04
CA TYR A 45 -0.30 -1.04 -2.69
C TYR A 45 1.14 -1.42 -2.29
N GLY A 46 2.15 -0.78 -2.87
CA GLY A 46 3.56 -0.94 -2.45
C GLY A 46 3.82 -0.42 -1.04
N ALA A 47 3.07 0.57 -0.55
CA ALA A 47 3.12 1.02 0.85
C ALA A 47 2.58 -0.05 1.80
N THR A 48 1.50 -0.76 1.43
CA THR A 48 1.00 -1.91 2.21
C THR A 48 2.06 -3.02 2.29
N VAL A 49 2.73 -3.35 1.17
CA VAL A 49 3.83 -4.32 1.15
C VAL A 49 5.02 -3.85 2.00
N ALA A 50 5.40 -2.58 1.91
CA ALA A 50 6.49 -2.01 2.71
C ALA A 50 6.18 -2.05 4.22
N LEU A 51 4.92 -1.81 4.61
CA LEU A 51 4.47 -1.93 5.99
C LEU A 51 4.53 -3.40 6.47
N ARG A 52 4.15 -4.36 5.63
CA ARG A 52 4.32 -5.81 5.94
C ARG A 52 5.78 -6.21 6.07
N ALA A 53 6.65 -5.71 5.20
CA ALA A 53 8.09 -5.95 5.28
C ALA A 53 8.67 -5.48 6.62
N ALA A 54 8.26 -4.28 7.04
CA ALA A 54 8.65 -3.73 8.31
C ALA A 54 8.10 -4.57 9.49
N ALA A 55 6.84 -5.02 9.43
CA ALA A 55 6.23 -5.93 10.41
C ALA A 55 6.87 -7.33 10.48
N ALA A 56 7.41 -7.80 9.36
CA ALA A 56 8.18 -9.04 9.29
C ALA A 56 9.64 -8.87 9.76
N GLY A 57 10.01 -7.70 10.28
CA GLY A 57 11.34 -7.44 10.84
C GLY A 57 12.46 -7.37 9.81
N LEU A 58 12.16 -7.02 8.55
CA LEU A 58 13.21 -6.82 7.55
C LEU A 58 14.14 -5.68 8.01
N PRO A 59 15.45 -5.72 7.66
CA PRO A 59 16.40 -4.74 8.15
C PRO A 59 16.21 -3.41 7.42
N LEU A 60 15.40 -2.53 8.00
CA LEU A 60 15.11 -1.19 7.48
C LEU A 60 15.76 -0.12 8.37
N ARG A 61 16.39 0.89 7.75
CA ARG A 61 16.83 2.13 8.42
C ARG A 61 15.70 3.11 8.62
N SER A 62 14.79 3.20 7.65
CA SER A 62 13.58 4.03 7.73
C SER A 62 12.51 3.51 6.79
N LEU A 63 11.27 3.89 7.06
CA LEU A 63 10.10 3.56 6.25
C LEU A 63 9.32 4.83 5.93
N VAL A 64 8.98 5.04 4.66
CA VAL A 64 8.08 6.11 4.19
C VAL A 64 6.91 5.47 3.46
N LEU A 65 5.69 5.86 3.82
CA LEU A 65 4.47 5.34 3.25
C LEU A 65 3.69 6.47 2.57
N TRP A 66 3.45 6.35 1.27
CA TRP A 66 2.65 7.30 0.50
C TRP A 66 1.30 6.70 0.12
N LYS A 67 0.21 7.31 0.61
CA LYS A 67 -1.18 6.93 0.33
C LYS A 67 -1.45 5.41 0.48
N PRO A 68 -1.13 4.79 1.64
CA PRO A 68 -1.35 3.36 1.82
C PRO A 68 -2.87 3.04 1.88
N PRO A 69 -3.40 2.17 1.01
CA PRO A 69 -4.83 1.82 1.00
C PRO A 69 -5.12 0.76 2.07
N LEU A 70 -4.85 1.07 3.34
CA LEU A 70 -4.86 0.06 4.43
C LEU A 70 -6.22 -0.63 4.61
N TYR A 71 -7.31 0.09 4.32
CA TYR A 71 -8.69 -0.42 4.38
C TYR A 71 -9.10 -1.29 3.20
N ALA A 72 -8.36 -1.26 2.08
CA ALA A 72 -8.75 -1.97 0.88
C ALA A 72 -8.12 -3.36 0.90
N ALA A 73 -8.73 -4.29 1.61
CA ALA A 73 -8.27 -5.66 1.73
C ALA A 73 -9.43 -6.62 2.01
N GLY A 74 -9.22 -7.90 1.73
CA GLY A 74 -10.19 -8.96 1.97
C GLY A 74 -11.23 -9.12 0.88
N GLN A 75 -12.13 -10.09 1.11
CA GLN A 75 -13.12 -10.54 0.12
C GLN A 75 -14.12 -9.44 -0.29
N GLU A 76 -14.30 -8.41 0.53
CA GLU A 76 -15.13 -7.24 0.18
C GLU A 76 -14.61 -6.50 -1.07
N LEU A 77 -13.33 -6.66 -1.41
CA LEU A 77 -12.74 -6.06 -2.59
C LEU A 77 -12.96 -6.89 -3.87
N ALA A 78 -13.51 -8.11 -3.78
CA ALA A 78 -13.71 -8.98 -4.93
C ALA A 78 -14.57 -8.34 -6.05
N PRO A 79 -15.67 -7.61 -5.76
CA PRO A 79 -16.42 -6.90 -6.80
C PRO A 79 -15.62 -5.82 -7.52
N VAL A 80 -14.68 -5.15 -6.81
CA VAL A 80 -13.79 -4.15 -7.43
C VAL A 80 -12.81 -4.82 -8.38
N LEU A 81 -12.23 -5.95 -7.98
CA LEU A 81 -11.36 -6.74 -8.86
C LEU A 81 -12.10 -7.19 -10.13
N THR A 82 -13.31 -7.73 -9.99
CA THR A 82 -14.13 -8.16 -11.13
C THR A 82 -14.47 -6.98 -12.04
N GLY A 83 -14.98 -5.87 -11.49
CA GLY A 83 -15.35 -4.69 -12.26
C GLY A 83 -14.17 -4.06 -13.00
N PHE A 84 -13.02 -3.95 -12.34
CA PHE A 84 -11.78 -3.47 -12.97
C PHE A 84 -11.35 -4.40 -14.12
N GLY A 85 -11.37 -5.72 -13.91
CA GLY A 85 -11.04 -6.68 -14.98
C GLY A 85 -11.95 -6.57 -16.21
N GLU A 86 -13.24 -6.34 -16.01
CA GLU A 86 -14.21 -6.16 -17.11
C GLU A 86 -13.99 -4.85 -17.88
N LEU A 87 -13.72 -3.76 -17.17
CA LEU A 87 -13.46 -2.44 -17.76
C LEU A 87 -12.12 -2.43 -18.53
N THR A 88 -11.07 -3.00 -17.95
CA THR A 88 -9.78 -3.22 -18.62
C THR A 88 -9.94 -4.06 -19.88
N ALA A 89 -10.71 -5.15 -19.83
CA ALA A 89 -10.95 -6.00 -21.00
C ALA A 89 -11.67 -5.26 -22.15
N ARG A 90 -12.43 -4.22 -21.83
CA ARG A 90 -13.11 -3.34 -22.80
C ARG A 90 -12.26 -2.13 -23.22
N GLY A 91 -11.09 -1.93 -22.62
CA GLY A 91 -10.23 -0.76 -22.83
C GLY A 91 -10.79 0.54 -22.27
N ASP A 92 -11.73 0.48 -21.31
CA ASP A 92 -12.40 1.64 -20.75
C ASP A 92 -11.58 2.27 -19.60
N ARG A 93 -10.41 2.82 -19.95
CA ARG A 93 -9.44 3.36 -18.98
C ARG A 93 -10.02 4.42 -18.05
N ARG A 94 -10.87 5.31 -18.57
CA ARG A 94 -11.48 6.37 -17.76
C ARG A 94 -12.33 5.80 -16.63
N ARG A 95 -13.12 4.75 -16.91
CA ARG A 95 -13.92 4.09 -15.88
C ARG A 95 -13.07 3.24 -14.95
N ASP A 96 -11.99 2.62 -15.44
CA ASP A 96 -10.99 1.96 -14.59
C ASP A 96 -10.41 2.92 -13.55
N ASP A 97 -9.94 4.09 -14.00
CA ASP A 97 -9.37 5.13 -13.14
C ASP A 97 -10.38 5.65 -12.13
N ARG A 98 -11.62 5.92 -12.57
CA ARG A 98 -12.71 6.37 -11.68
C ARG A 98 -13.02 5.31 -10.62
N LEU A 99 -13.10 4.03 -11.01
CA LEU A 99 -13.36 2.93 -10.09
C LEU A 99 -12.26 2.84 -9.01
N LEU A 100 -10.99 2.92 -9.40
CA LEU A 100 -9.87 2.91 -8.46
C LEU A 100 -9.91 4.16 -7.56
N ALA A 101 -10.13 5.34 -8.11
CA ALA A 101 -10.21 6.58 -7.33
C ALA A 101 -11.33 6.52 -6.28
N GLU A 102 -12.52 6.05 -6.66
CA GLU A 102 -13.67 5.93 -5.78
C GLU A 102 -13.45 4.84 -4.72
N LYS A 103 -13.14 3.62 -5.14
CA LYS A 103 -13.14 2.45 -4.24
C LYS A 103 -11.85 2.28 -3.48
N MET A 104 -10.72 2.61 -4.11
CA MET A 104 -9.38 2.38 -3.54
C MET A 104 -8.82 3.61 -2.86
N ALA A 105 -9.05 4.81 -3.40
CA ALA A 105 -8.57 6.06 -2.81
C ALA A 105 -9.64 6.84 -2.04
N ARG A 106 -10.91 6.39 -2.07
CA ARG A 106 -12.07 7.06 -1.43
C ARG A 106 -12.15 8.54 -1.79
N VAL A 107 -11.86 8.84 -3.06
CA VAL A 107 -11.97 10.21 -3.59
C VAL A 107 -13.45 10.64 -3.50
N PRO A 108 -13.75 11.82 -2.92
CA PRO A 108 -15.12 12.32 -2.83
C PRO A 108 -15.77 12.51 -4.21
N ALA A 109 -17.09 12.33 -4.30
CA ALA A 109 -17.84 12.44 -5.55
C ALA A 109 -17.57 13.74 -6.33
N ALA A 110 -17.52 14.88 -5.64
CA ALA A 110 -17.21 16.17 -6.27
C ALA A 110 -15.84 16.21 -6.97
N LEU A 111 -14.85 15.46 -6.45
CA LEU A 111 -13.53 15.33 -7.08
C LEU A 111 -13.53 14.30 -8.21
N LEU A 112 -14.33 13.25 -8.09
CA LEU A 112 -14.53 12.28 -9.18
C LEU A 112 -15.19 12.96 -10.39
N ASP A 113 -16.16 13.83 -10.18
CA ASP A 113 -16.84 14.55 -11.27
C ASP A 113 -15.87 15.50 -12.00
N LEU A 114 -14.91 16.10 -11.27
CA LEU A 114 -13.82 16.86 -11.86
C LEU A 114 -12.85 15.97 -12.65
N MET A 115 -12.57 14.75 -12.18
CA MET A 115 -11.75 13.78 -12.92
C MET A 115 -12.40 13.39 -14.25
N ASP A 116 -13.71 13.16 -14.25
CA ASP A 116 -14.47 12.83 -15.45
C ASP A 116 -14.49 13.98 -16.46
N ALA A 117 -14.57 15.22 -15.98
CA ALA A 117 -14.55 16.42 -16.80
C ALA A 117 -13.15 16.76 -17.35
N GLY A 118 -12.09 16.14 -16.81
CA GLY A 118 -10.72 16.35 -17.23
C GLY A 118 -10.37 15.68 -18.56
N GLU A 119 -9.34 16.23 -19.22
CA GLU A 119 -8.71 15.57 -20.37
C GLU A 119 -8.18 14.18 -19.96
N PRO A 120 -8.22 13.19 -20.87
CA PRO A 120 -7.76 11.86 -20.54
C PRO A 120 -6.27 11.92 -20.21
N ALA A 121 -5.83 11.11 -19.23
CA ALA A 121 -4.40 10.91 -19.00
C ALA A 121 -3.74 10.51 -20.33
N GLY A 122 -2.53 11.04 -20.57
CA GLY A 122 -1.82 10.92 -21.84
C GLY A 122 -1.39 9.50 -22.19
N SER A 123 -0.37 9.37 -23.05
CA SER A 123 0.18 8.09 -23.53
C SER A 123 0.96 7.30 -22.47
N GLU A 124 0.44 7.21 -21.24
CA GLU A 124 1.05 6.40 -20.19
C GLU A 124 0.97 4.91 -20.56
N PRO A 125 2.01 4.14 -20.23
CA PRO A 125 2.00 2.69 -20.41
C PRO A 125 0.81 2.06 -19.69
N ASP A 126 0.18 1.08 -20.32
CA ASP A 126 -0.91 0.32 -19.70
C ASP A 126 -0.36 -0.51 -18.52
N ASP A 127 -0.72 -0.10 -17.30
CA ASP A 127 -0.36 -0.77 -16.05
C ASP A 127 -1.49 -1.65 -15.49
N ALA A 128 -2.60 -1.79 -16.23
CA ALA A 128 -3.77 -2.55 -15.79
C ALA A 128 -3.45 -4.01 -15.39
N PRO A 129 -2.55 -4.75 -16.08
CA PRO A 129 -2.14 -6.08 -15.61
C PRO A 129 -1.50 -6.05 -14.21
N GLY A 130 -0.75 -4.98 -13.91
CA GLY A 130 -0.15 -4.75 -12.60
C GLY A 130 -1.20 -4.49 -11.51
N TRP A 131 -2.22 -3.68 -11.84
CA TRP A 131 -3.38 -3.41 -10.99
C TRP A 131 -4.22 -4.65 -10.70
N CYS A 132 -4.57 -5.45 -11.73
CA CYS A 132 -5.29 -6.70 -11.53
C CYS A 132 -4.58 -7.63 -10.53
N ARG A 133 -3.24 -7.73 -10.64
CA ARG A 133 -2.44 -8.52 -9.70
C ARG A 133 -2.41 -7.92 -8.29
N ALA A 134 -2.34 -6.60 -8.17
CA ALA A 134 -2.39 -5.92 -6.88
C ALA A 134 -3.74 -6.12 -6.19
N LEU A 135 -4.85 -5.88 -6.92
CA LEU A 135 -6.21 -6.09 -6.44
C LEU A 135 -6.45 -7.55 -6.02
N ALA A 136 -6.03 -8.52 -6.83
CA ALA A 136 -6.11 -9.95 -6.47
C ALA A 136 -5.34 -10.26 -5.17
N SER A 137 -4.19 -9.63 -4.98
CA SER A 137 -3.43 -9.77 -3.74
C SER A 137 -4.14 -9.16 -2.53
N MET A 138 -4.75 -7.98 -2.71
CA MET A 138 -5.49 -7.29 -1.67
C MET A 138 -6.76 -8.05 -1.28
N VAL A 139 -7.46 -8.63 -2.26
CA VAL A 139 -8.62 -9.53 -2.05
C VAL A 139 -8.24 -10.76 -1.22
N ALA A 140 -7.06 -11.32 -1.47
CA ALA A 140 -6.54 -12.49 -0.77
C ALA A 140 -5.90 -12.18 0.60
N ASP A 141 -5.82 -10.90 0.98
CA ASP A 141 -5.29 -10.44 2.27
C ASP A 141 -6.40 -10.35 3.33
N THR A 142 -6.03 -10.18 4.61
CA THR A 142 -7.01 -9.94 5.67
C THR A 142 -7.47 -8.49 5.68
N ALA A 143 -8.77 -8.30 5.95
CA ALA A 143 -9.41 -6.99 6.17
C ALA A 143 -9.19 -6.46 7.60
N ASP A 144 -8.56 -7.26 8.48
CA ASP A 144 -8.24 -6.84 9.85
C ASP A 144 -7.33 -5.60 9.84
N MET A 145 -7.86 -4.50 10.34
CA MET A 145 -7.17 -3.22 10.45
C MET A 145 -6.36 -3.10 11.75
N GLU A 146 -6.72 -3.84 12.79
CA GLU A 146 -6.06 -3.76 14.10
C GLU A 146 -4.64 -4.32 14.06
N ARG A 147 -4.33 -5.20 13.10
CA ARG A 147 -2.96 -5.67 12.84
C ARG A 147 -1.94 -4.54 12.67
N TRP A 148 -2.38 -3.36 12.22
CA TRP A 148 -1.52 -2.20 12.03
C TRP A 148 -1.34 -1.36 13.30
N CYS A 149 -2.17 -1.55 14.33
CA CYS A 149 -2.08 -0.79 15.58
C CYS A 149 -0.78 -1.06 16.34
N HIS A 150 -0.18 -2.24 16.16
CA HIS A 150 1.13 -2.58 16.73
C HIS A 150 2.31 -2.11 15.88
N ALA A 151 2.06 -1.52 14.71
CA ALA A 151 3.13 -1.08 13.82
C ALA A 151 3.89 0.16 14.33
N HIS A 152 3.42 0.82 15.39
CA HIS A 152 4.13 1.93 16.02
C HIS A 152 5.50 1.53 16.57
N ASP A 153 5.69 0.29 17.01
CA ASP A 153 6.98 -0.20 17.49
C ASP A 153 7.99 -0.41 16.34
N ILE A 154 7.50 -0.53 15.11
CA ILE A 154 8.28 -0.75 13.88
C ILE A 154 8.88 0.58 13.38
N ALA A 155 8.25 1.71 13.69
CA ALA A 155 8.60 3.04 13.20
C ALA A 155 9.20 3.93 14.30
N ARG A 156 10.11 3.41 15.15
CA ARG A 156 10.84 4.28 16.07
C ARG A 156 11.65 5.32 15.28
N PRO A 157 11.43 6.63 15.48
CA PRO A 157 12.23 7.65 14.83
C PRO A 157 13.67 7.56 15.37
N ALA A 158 14.63 7.45 14.46
CA ALA A 158 16.07 7.45 14.79
C ALA A 158 16.61 8.85 15.13
N TRP A 159 15.76 9.79 15.57
CA TRP A 159 16.16 11.14 15.98
C TRP A 159 15.53 11.46 17.34
N GLY A 160 16.37 12.00 18.23
CA GLY A 160 16.15 12.04 19.67
C GLY A 160 15.02 12.93 20.18
N SER A 161 14.84 12.80 21.50
CA SER A 161 13.94 13.52 22.41
C SER A 161 12.44 13.19 22.32
N THR A 162 12.02 12.11 22.98
CA THR A 162 10.90 12.21 23.94
C THR A 162 11.12 11.20 25.07
N VAL A 163 11.22 11.70 26.29
CA VAL A 163 11.12 10.94 27.53
C VAL A 163 9.70 10.36 27.60
N ALA A 164 9.55 9.06 27.41
CA ALA A 164 8.32 8.37 27.76
C ALA A 164 8.27 8.20 29.29
N SER A 165 7.79 9.20 30.03
CA SER A 165 7.40 8.97 31.42
C SER A 165 6.15 8.08 31.43
N ARG A 166 6.31 6.83 31.85
CA ARG A 166 5.19 5.93 32.10
C ARG A 166 4.40 6.45 33.30
N SER A 167 3.22 6.99 33.09
CA SER A 167 2.19 7.09 34.13
C SER A 167 1.15 6.00 33.85
N ARG A 168 1.17 4.95 34.69
CA ARG A 168 0.08 3.96 34.73
C ARG A 168 -1.14 4.69 35.27
N VAL A 169 -2.22 4.71 34.50
CA VAL A 169 -3.55 4.92 35.05
C VAL A 169 -4.32 3.62 34.86
N SER A 170 -4.67 3.04 35.99
CA SER A 170 -5.47 1.84 36.14
C SER A 170 -6.89 2.11 35.64
N GLY A 171 -7.43 1.21 34.81
CA GLY A 171 -8.87 1.10 34.57
C GLY A 171 -9.39 1.77 33.30
N ILE A 172 -9.96 0.93 32.42
CA ILE A 172 -10.93 1.23 31.35
C ILE A 172 -10.36 1.97 30.12
N GLY A 173 -10.24 1.21 29.02
CA GLY A 173 -10.26 1.71 27.65
C GLY A 173 -8.98 2.41 27.16
N CYS A 174 -8.07 1.66 26.55
CA CYS A 174 -6.92 2.23 25.85
C CYS A 174 -7.39 2.89 24.54
N GLN A 175 -7.77 4.16 24.57
CA GLN A 175 -7.97 4.96 23.36
C GLN A 175 -6.61 5.46 22.86
N CYS A 176 -5.99 4.71 21.94
CA CYS A 176 -4.83 5.18 21.20
C CYS A 176 -5.28 6.25 20.18
N ARG A 177 -5.12 7.53 20.52
CA ARG A 177 -5.24 8.64 19.56
C ARG A 177 -4.03 8.61 18.62
N LEU A 178 -4.26 8.20 17.36
CA LEU A 178 -3.35 8.47 16.26
C LEU A 178 -3.28 9.98 16.04
N SER A 179 -2.24 10.64 16.57
CA SER A 179 -1.93 12.01 16.16
C SER A 179 -1.20 11.96 14.82
N ALA A 180 -1.94 12.16 13.73
CA ALA A 180 -1.36 12.45 12.44
C ALA A 180 -0.74 13.86 12.51
N ALA A 181 0.57 13.94 12.71
CA ALA A 181 1.29 15.19 12.47
C ALA A 181 1.38 15.39 10.95
N ALA A 182 0.37 16.04 10.37
CA ALA A 182 0.44 16.58 9.03
C ALA A 182 1.45 17.73 9.04
N VAL A 183 2.67 17.48 8.58
CA VAL A 183 3.61 18.56 8.28
C VAL A 183 3.34 19.01 6.85
N TRP A 184 2.45 19.99 6.71
CA TRP A 184 2.43 20.89 5.56
C TRP A 184 3.13 22.17 6.00
N GLY A 185 4.39 22.33 5.62
CA GLY A 185 5.16 23.55 5.78
C GLY A 185 5.42 24.17 4.42
N ARG A 186 5.00 25.43 4.28
CA ARG A 186 5.31 26.32 3.15
C ARG A 186 6.80 26.64 3.08
#